data_AF-X1L104-F1
#
_entry.id   AF-X1L104-F1
#
_cell.length_a   1.000
_cell.length_b   1.000
_cell.length_c   1.000
_cell.angle_alpha   90.00
_cell.angle_beta   90.00
_cell.angle_gamma   90.00
#
_symmetry.space_group_name_H-M   'P 1'
#
loop_
_entity.id
_entity.type
_entity.pdbx_description
1 polymer ?
#
loop_
_entity_poly.entity_id
_entity_poly.type
_entity_poly.pdbx_seq_one_letter_code
_entity_poly.pdbx_strand_id
1 'polypeptide(L)' 'MFTLKIVNCLGACALGPVVMVDGEYHGQMTQAKVDRLLDRYTEA' A
#
# COMPACT_ATOMS: atom_id res chain seq x y z
N MET A 1 12.06 -8.73 2.87
CA MET A 1 12.38 -7.68 3.88
C MET A 1 11.54 -6.46 3.53
N PHE A 2 10.87 -5.83 4.49
CA PHE A 2 9.96 -4.70 4.25
C PHE A 2 10.45 -3.43 4.93
N THR A 3 10.19 -2.28 4.32
CA THR A 3 10.40 -0.97 4.94
C THR A 3 9.08 -0.21 4.92
N LEU A 4 8.55 0.10 6.11
CA LEU A 4 7.36 0.93 6.23
C LEU A 4 7.78 2.40 6.36
N LYS A 5 7.20 3.25 5.52
CA LYS A 5 7.37 4.71 5.60
C LYS A 5 6.00 5.37 5.67
N ILE A 6 5.84 6.26 6.64
CA ILE A 6 4.64 7.10 6.74
C ILE A 6 4.91 8.36 5.93
N VAL A 7 4.04 8.63 4.97
CA VAL A 7 4.13 9.80 4.09
C VAL A 7 2.88 10.65 4.25
N ASN A 8 3.04 11.97 4.12
CA ASN A 8 1.92 12.90 4.33
C ASN A 8 0.92 12.89 3.18
N CYS A 9 1.39 12.93 1.93
CA CYS A 9 0.54 13.01 0.75
C CYS A 9 1.16 12.22 -0.41
N LEU A 10 0.28 11.54 -1.15
CA LEU A 10 0.61 10.77 -2.36
C LEU A 10 -0.07 11.33 -3.61
N GLY A 11 -0.77 12.47 -3.51
CA GLY A 11 -1.47 13.09 -4.64
C GLY A 11 -2.68 12.31 -5.17
N ALA A 12 -3.03 11.18 -4.55
CA ALA A 12 -4.08 10.27 -4.97
C ALA A 12 -5.35 10.38 -4.10
N CYS A 13 -5.80 11.61 -3.82
CA CYS A 13 -6.89 11.87 -2.88
C CYS A 13 -8.20 11.12 -3.23
N ALA A 14 -8.51 10.97 -4.52
CA ALA A 14 -9.68 10.23 -4.99
C ALA A 14 -9.60 8.71 -4.73
N LEU A 15 -8.40 8.19 -4.46
CA LEU A 15 -8.13 6.78 -4.18
C LEU A 15 -7.91 6.50 -2.69
N GLY A 16 -8.07 7.51 -1.83
CA GLY A 16 -7.89 7.36 -0.39
C GLY A 16 -8.89 6.34 0.21
N PRO A 17 -8.48 5.51 1.20
CA PRO A 17 -7.14 5.26 1.72
C PRO A 17 -6.22 4.56 0.70
N VAL A 18 -4.95 4.99 0.60
CA VAL A 18 -4.00 4.52 -0.43
C VAL A 18 -2.65 4.11 0.17
N VAL A 19 -2.06 3.04 -0.36
CA VAL A 19 -0.71 2.55 -0.05
C VAL A 19 0.10 2.49 -1.34
N MET A 20 1.40 2.76 -1.26
CA MET A 20 2.32 2.60 -2.39
C MET A 20 3.34 1.51 -2.07
N VAL A 21 3.52 0.55 -2.96
CA VAL A 21 4.56 -0.49 -2.88
C VAL A 21 5.35 -0.47 -4.18
N ASP A 22 6.67 -0.30 -4.09
CA ASP A 22 7.58 -0.25 -5.25
C ASP A 22 7.15 0.71 -6.38
N GLY A 23 6.46 1.80 -6.02
CA GLY A 23 5.95 2.81 -6.96
C GLY A 23 4.54 2.53 -7.50
N GLU A 24 3.95 1.38 -7.20
CA GLU A 24 2.58 1.05 -7.55
C GLU A 24 1.59 1.58 -6.51
N TYR A 25 0.52 2.21 -6.97
CA TYR A 25 -0.53 2.76 -6.12
C TYR A 25 -1.64 1.72 -5.91
N HIS A 26 -1.95 1.44 -4.65
CA HIS A 26 -3.07 0.60 -4.24
C HIS A 26 -4.08 1.46 -3.49
N GLY A 27 -5.16 1.84 -4.17
CA GLY A 27 -6.25 2.64 -3.61
C GLY A 27 -7.34 1.83 -2.92
N GLN A 28 -8.23 2.52 -2.21
CA GLN A 28 -9.35 1.93 -1.45
C GLN A 28 -8.89 0.79 -0.52
N MET A 29 -7.75 1.01 0.15
CA MET A 29 -7.15 0.03 1.05
C MET A 29 -7.93 -0.13 2.34
N THR A 30 -7.97 -1.36 2.81
CA THR A 30 -8.51 -1.76 4.11
C THR A 30 -7.48 -2.67 4.77
N GLN A 31 -7.58 -2.87 6.09
CA GLN A 31 -6.66 -3.74 6.83
C GLN A 31 -6.52 -5.13 6.17
N ALA A 32 -7.65 -5.77 5.84
CA ALA A 32 -7.66 -7.07 5.15
C ALA A 32 -7.05 -7.04 3.73
N LYS A 33 -7.12 -5.90 3.02
CA LYS A 33 -6.47 -5.76 1.71
C LYS A 33 -4.98 -5.55 1.84
N VAL A 34 -4.52 -4.90 2.91
CA VAL A 34 -3.09 -4.73 3.20
C VAL A 34 -2.45 -6.07 3.53
N ASP A 35 -3.09 -6.91 4.33
CA ASP A 35 -2.58 -8.26 4.63
C ASP A 35 -2.40 -9.08 3.35
N ARG A 36 -3.43 -9.14 2.50
CA ARG A 36 -3.35 -9.81 1.19
C ARG A 36 -2.32 -9.18 0.25
N LEU A 37 -2.12 -7.87 0.34
CA LEU A 37 -1.12 -7.16 -0.47
C LEU A 37 0.28 -7.64 -0.07
N LEU A 38 0.56 -7.71 1.23
CA LEU A 38 1.85 -8.13 1.78
C LEU A 38 2.16 -9.59 1.46
N ASP A 39 1.16 -10.48 1.48
CA ASP A 39 1.34 -11.89 1.10
C ASP A 39 2.00 -12.03 -0.28
N ARG A 40 1.57 -11.21 -1.25
CA ARG A 40 2.13 -11.22 -2.63
C ARG A 40 3.61 -10.88 -2.72
N TYR A 41 4.16 -10.17 -1.73
CA TYR A 41 5.56 -9.77 -1.68
C TYR A 41 6.37 -10.59 -0.65
N THR A 42 5.73 -11.52 0.07
CA THR A 42 6.37 -12.35 1.09
C THR A 42 6.76 -13.74 0.55
N GLU A 43 6.20 -14.17 -0.57
CA GLU A 43 6.49 -15.46 -1.23
C GLU A 43 7.64 -15.43 -2.26
N ALA A 44 8.58 -14.48 -2.15
CA ALA A 44 9.76 -14.36 -3.02
C ALA A 44 11.08 -14.44 -2.24
#